data_AF-A0AAW8W8Z9-F1
#
_entry.id   AF-A0AAW8W8Z9-F1
#
_cell.length_a   1.000
_cell.length_b   1.000
_cell.length_c   1.000
_cell.angle_alpha   90.00
_cell.angle_beta   90.00
_cell.angle_gamma   90.00
#
_symmetry.space_group_name_H-M   'P 1'
#
loop_
_entity.id
_entity.type
_entity.pdbx_description
1 polymer ?
#
loop_
_entity_poly.entity_id
_entity_poly.type
_entity_poly.pdbx_seq_one_letter_code
_entity_poly.pdbx_strand_id
1 'polypeptide(L)'
;MKKWQHWAARGAALTAGCLGLLLSAAPASANSINDYIANQHYATPSITKQIWSGFPKYNYRNGKPEGVVVHETANPNSTIFNEISFMKRNYQNAFVHTFVDASNIINVANTKYLCWGAGPVANQRYVQFEQVEVHSKAAFAKELNNGAYYTAYILKQYGLTPKRYTTVLSHHDVSNRLGGTNHSDPDGYWSKNARNYFGTTYNMSNFIDLVNTQYAKLSGNSVADSSNANSSSSSSAATNSSSSSSTTTAPSSTQHTATTTSVRYNHGGNNETATLTSNYTNWTVYNHVKGTKGAHKIGWGRLSSDHRGTRVFVDSRGKKNGKTTWYRIRFSKNAKAKYWVYSKVLHFPGVTYSDASGSPKVKTATNTPLYNHVLNSKYLSKTIAHTQDFAAGTPAAINKRGVKSTDGTTWYRVVINNKTYWALASSLTWN
;
A
#
# COMPACT_ATOMS: atom_id res chain seq x y z
N MET A 1 -4.14 24.74 -76.83
CA MET A 1 -3.61 25.88 -76.03
C MET A 1 -2.44 25.37 -75.20
N LYS A 2 -1.25 26.01 -75.32
CA LYS A 2 -0.12 26.20 -74.35
C LYS A 2 0.22 25.05 -73.36
N LYS A 3 1.44 24.64 -72.98
CA LYS A 3 2.88 25.00 -73.06
C LYS A 3 3.55 23.96 -72.11
N TRP A 4 4.58 23.18 -72.48
CA TRP A 4 6.04 23.36 -72.24
C TRP A 4 6.55 23.46 -70.77
N GLN A 5 7.66 22.72 -70.51
CA GLN A 5 8.70 22.85 -69.44
C GLN A 5 8.44 22.18 -68.08
N HIS A 6 9.39 21.74 -67.23
CA HIS A 6 10.78 21.21 -67.25
C HIS A 6 11.14 20.91 -65.77
N TRP A 7 12.01 19.91 -65.53
CA TRP A 7 13.01 19.76 -64.44
C TRP A 7 12.71 19.97 -62.93
N ALA A 8 12.95 18.88 -62.18
CA ALA A 8 13.83 18.69 -61.00
C ALA A 8 13.94 19.73 -59.85
N ALA A 9 13.88 19.24 -58.60
CA ALA A 9 14.97 19.36 -57.61
C ALA A 9 14.72 18.62 -56.27
N ARG A 10 15.61 17.66 -56.00
CA ARG A 10 16.32 17.31 -54.74
C ARG A 10 15.77 17.74 -53.37
N GLY A 11 15.71 16.77 -52.47
CA GLY A 11 15.84 16.95 -51.02
C GLY A 11 16.06 15.63 -50.30
N ALA A 12 17.31 15.31 -49.97
CA ALA A 12 17.69 14.16 -49.16
C ALA A 12 17.44 14.45 -47.67
N ALA A 13 16.86 13.49 -46.94
CA ALA A 13 16.97 13.42 -45.48
C ALA A 13 16.98 11.96 -45.03
N LEU A 14 18.05 11.62 -44.32
CA LEU A 14 18.40 10.31 -43.78
C LEU A 14 17.28 9.70 -42.93
N THR A 15 16.82 8.51 -43.28
CA THR A 15 16.10 7.61 -42.38
C THR A 15 17.11 6.88 -41.50
N ALA A 16 17.41 7.47 -40.34
CA ALA A 16 18.11 6.76 -39.27
C ALA A 16 17.22 5.62 -38.76
N GLY A 17 17.70 4.38 -38.94
CA GLY A 17 17.07 3.19 -38.41
C GLY A 17 17.08 3.21 -36.87
N CYS A 18 15.91 3.29 -36.27
CA CYS A 18 15.74 3.00 -34.85
C CYS A 18 15.72 1.48 -34.67
N LEU A 19 16.89 0.93 -34.34
CA LEU A 19 17.08 -0.40 -33.78
C LEU A 19 16.20 -0.51 -32.52
N GLY A 20 15.20 -1.39 -32.56
CA GLY A 20 14.31 -1.63 -31.43
C GLY A 20 15.03 -2.31 -30.27
N LEU A 21 15.44 -1.54 -29.27
CA LEU A 21 15.73 -2.08 -27.94
C LEU A 21 14.39 -2.47 -27.27
N LEU A 22 14.02 -3.75 -27.39
CA LEU A 22 13.04 -4.37 -26.50
C LEU A 22 13.67 -4.54 -25.12
N LEU A 23 13.67 -3.47 -24.32
CA LEU A 23 13.80 -3.61 -22.87
C LEU A 23 12.48 -4.21 -22.36
N SER A 24 12.47 -5.51 -22.12
CA SER A 24 11.45 -6.16 -21.29
C SER A 24 11.53 -5.55 -19.88
N ALA A 25 10.77 -4.49 -19.65
CA ALA A 25 10.58 -3.91 -18.34
C ALA A 25 9.92 -4.97 -17.45
N ALA A 26 10.67 -5.55 -16.52
CA ALA A 26 10.10 -6.37 -15.47
C ALA A 26 9.04 -5.52 -14.74
N PRO A 27 7.83 -6.06 -14.47
CA PRO A 27 6.77 -5.30 -13.83
C PRO A 27 7.27 -4.78 -12.48
N ALA A 28 7.27 -3.45 -12.31
CA ALA A 28 7.65 -2.80 -11.07
C ALA A 28 6.72 -3.29 -9.95
N SER A 29 7.29 -3.68 -8.81
CA SER A 29 6.52 -4.23 -7.70
C SER A 29 5.85 -3.11 -6.90
N ALA A 30 4.68 -3.37 -6.31
CA ALA A 30 3.88 -2.36 -5.59
C ALA A 30 4.46 -1.92 -4.22
N ASN A 31 5.63 -2.43 -3.80
CA ASN A 31 6.21 -2.24 -2.47
C ASN A 31 7.73 -2.02 -2.55
N SER A 32 8.25 -1.03 -1.82
CA SER A 32 9.67 -0.68 -1.85
C SER A 32 10.63 -1.77 -1.37
N ILE A 33 10.17 -2.71 -0.55
CA ILE A 33 10.96 -3.90 -0.16
C ILE A 33 11.06 -4.85 -1.34
N ASN A 34 9.96 -5.12 -2.05
CA ASN A 34 10.00 -5.96 -3.24
C ASN A 34 10.80 -5.30 -4.38
N ASP A 35 10.73 -3.97 -4.53
CA ASP A 35 11.59 -3.24 -5.47
C ASP A 35 13.07 -3.36 -5.07
N TYR A 36 13.36 -3.22 -3.78
CA TYR A 36 14.71 -3.44 -3.26
C TYR A 36 15.20 -4.86 -3.58
N ILE A 37 14.37 -5.88 -3.32
CA ILE A 37 14.64 -7.30 -3.64
C ILE A 37 14.87 -7.49 -5.14
N ALA A 38 14.04 -6.90 -5.99
CA ALA A 38 14.18 -6.97 -7.45
C ALA A 38 15.53 -6.40 -7.92
N ASN A 39 15.96 -5.29 -7.30
CA ASN A 39 17.22 -4.62 -7.61
C ASN A 39 18.46 -5.31 -7.02
N GLN A 40 18.29 -6.29 -6.12
CA GLN A 40 19.44 -7.04 -5.59
C GLN A 40 19.95 -8.10 -6.56
N HIS A 41 19.16 -8.48 -7.59
CA HIS A 41 19.52 -9.55 -8.52
C HIS A 41 19.96 -10.84 -7.84
N TYR A 42 19.26 -11.22 -6.76
CA TYR A 42 19.57 -12.43 -6.01
C TYR A 42 19.56 -13.66 -6.92
N ALA A 43 20.57 -14.51 -6.77
CA ALA A 43 20.55 -15.86 -7.33
C ALA A 43 19.33 -16.65 -6.83
N THR A 44 18.88 -17.61 -7.64
CA THR A 44 17.80 -18.54 -7.28
C THR A 44 18.15 -19.24 -5.96
N PRO A 45 17.30 -19.14 -4.92
CA PRO A 45 17.57 -19.81 -3.65
C PRO A 45 17.62 -21.33 -3.81
N SER A 46 18.54 -21.98 -3.11
CA SER A 46 18.59 -23.44 -2.99
C SER A 46 17.69 -23.92 -1.86
N ILE A 47 17.08 -25.10 -2.03
CA ILE A 47 16.27 -25.76 -1.00
C ILE A 47 17.05 -26.99 -0.52
N THR A 48 17.44 -26.98 0.75
CA THR A 48 18.12 -28.11 1.37
C THR A 48 17.09 -29.02 2.04
N LYS A 49 17.18 -30.33 1.75
CA LYS A 49 16.32 -31.35 2.39
C LYS A 49 17.06 -31.94 3.60
N GLN A 50 16.55 -31.71 4.80
CA GLN A 50 17.00 -32.31 6.06
C GLN A 50 15.83 -33.02 6.75
N ILE A 51 15.14 -33.88 5.98
CA ILE A 51 13.93 -34.56 6.42
C ILE A 51 14.25 -35.46 7.61
N TRP A 52 13.55 -35.23 8.72
CA TRP A 52 13.65 -36.11 9.87
C TRP A 52 12.53 -37.15 9.84
N SER A 53 12.90 -38.42 9.95
CA SER A 53 11.97 -39.56 9.86
C SER A 53 11.05 -39.69 11.07
N GLY A 54 11.36 -39.01 12.19
CA GLY A 54 10.57 -39.05 13.43
C GLY A 54 9.25 -38.29 13.38
N PHE A 55 9.02 -37.44 12.37
CA PHE A 55 7.73 -36.76 12.22
C PHE A 55 6.64 -37.71 11.72
N PRO A 56 5.40 -37.59 12.22
CA PRO A 56 4.29 -38.38 11.75
C PRO A 56 3.96 -38.07 10.28
N LYS A 57 3.42 -39.07 9.57
CA LYS A 57 3.09 -38.98 8.14
C LYS A 57 1.59 -39.23 7.94
N TYR A 58 0.79 -38.19 8.12
CA TYR A 58 -0.65 -38.23 7.87
C TYR A 58 -0.99 -37.57 6.54
N ASN A 59 -1.95 -38.15 5.82
CA ASN A 59 -2.40 -37.60 4.54
C ASN A 59 -3.16 -36.28 4.77
N TYR A 60 -3.02 -35.34 3.83
CA TYR A 60 -3.95 -34.22 3.72
C TYR A 60 -5.37 -34.72 3.45
N ARG A 61 -6.39 -33.92 3.75
CA ARG A 61 -7.80 -34.31 3.58
C ARG A 61 -8.17 -34.73 2.15
N ASN A 62 -7.44 -34.21 1.16
CA ASN A 62 -7.63 -34.51 -0.26
C ASN A 62 -6.40 -35.22 -0.86
N GLY A 63 -5.57 -35.86 -0.04
CA GLY A 63 -4.34 -36.56 -0.47
C GLY A 63 -3.19 -35.65 -0.93
N LYS A 64 -3.42 -34.34 -1.07
CA LYS A 64 -2.43 -33.33 -1.47
C LYS A 64 -2.70 -31.98 -0.80
N PRO A 65 -1.70 -31.08 -0.70
CA PRO A 65 -1.90 -29.74 -0.18
C PRO A 65 -2.71 -28.86 -1.14
N GLU A 66 -3.38 -27.87 -0.57
CA GLU A 66 -4.20 -26.85 -1.23
C GLU A 66 -3.50 -25.49 -1.28
N GLY A 67 -2.31 -25.36 -0.70
CA GLY A 67 -1.57 -24.11 -0.65
C GLY A 67 -0.48 -24.09 0.43
N VAL A 68 -0.08 -22.87 0.80
CA VAL A 68 0.99 -22.58 1.77
C VAL A 68 0.49 -21.60 2.85
N VAL A 69 0.86 -21.86 4.10
CA VAL A 69 0.76 -20.92 5.22
C VAL A 69 2.15 -20.40 5.59
N VAL A 70 2.24 -19.08 5.72
CA VAL A 70 3.43 -18.33 6.15
C VAL A 70 3.35 -18.06 7.64
N HIS A 71 4.41 -18.39 8.35
CA HIS A 71 4.56 -18.18 9.78
C HIS A 71 5.81 -17.36 10.11
N GLU A 72 5.92 -16.97 11.37
CA GLU A 72 7.14 -16.46 11.97
C GLU A 72 7.30 -17.03 13.40
N THR A 73 8.54 -17.35 13.76
CA THR A 73 8.94 -18.05 15.00
C THR A 73 8.57 -17.37 16.33
N ALA A 74 8.24 -16.08 16.32
CA ALA A 74 8.11 -15.18 17.45
C ALA A 74 9.32 -15.18 18.41
N ASN A 75 10.51 -15.51 17.89
CA ASN A 75 11.73 -15.66 18.69
C ASN A 75 12.88 -14.85 18.09
N PRO A 76 13.13 -13.63 18.60
CA PRO A 76 14.16 -12.74 18.06
C PRO A 76 15.60 -13.16 18.37
N ASN A 77 15.84 -14.30 19.03
CA ASN A 77 17.19 -14.70 19.47
C ASN A 77 17.61 -16.08 18.96
N SER A 78 16.73 -16.80 18.25
CA SER A 78 17.03 -18.14 17.76
C SER A 78 17.67 -18.09 16.38
N THR A 79 18.46 -19.14 16.10
CA THR A 79 18.87 -19.46 14.73
C THR A 79 17.96 -20.51 14.14
N ILE A 80 17.99 -20.65 12.81
CA ILE A 80 17.26 -21.72 12.10
C ILE A 80 17.56 -23.11 12.68
N PHE A 81 18.79 -23.37 13.11
CA PHE A 81 19.17 -24.66 13.70
C PHE A 81 18.67 -24.82 15.13
N ASN A 82 18.57 -23.73 15.91
CA ASN A 82 17.94 -23.78 17.23
C ASN A 82 16.45 -24.13 17.09
N GLU A 83 15.74 -23.49 16.16
CA GLU A 83 14.32 -23.73 15.91
C GLU A 83 14.07 -25.16 15.41
N ILE A 84 14.84 -25.64 14.42
CA ILE A 84 14.73 -27.03 13.94
C ILE A 84 14.98 -28.03 15.07
N SER A 85 16.01 -27.80 15.90
CA SER A 85 16.35 -28.70 16.99
C SER A 85 15.28 -28.69 18.09
N PHE A 86 14.75 -27.52 18.42
CA PHE A 86 13.66 -27.37 19.39
C PHE A 86 12.39 -28.04 18.89
N MET A 87 12.01 -27.82 17.63
CA MET A 87 10.85 -28.43 17.00
C MET A 87 10.95 -29.96 16.97
N LYS A 88 12.12 -30.54 16.64
CA LYS A 88 12.31 -32.00 16.67
C LYS A 88 12.08 -32.60 18.06
N ARG A 89 12.52 -31.92 19.13
CA ARG A 89 12.30 -32.38 20.52
C ARG A 89 10.84 -32.21 20.97
N ASN A 90 10.12 -31.26 20.40
CA ASN A 90 8.78 -30.87 20.83
C ASN A 90 7.68 -31.14 19.77
N TYR A 91 7.95 -32.01 18.81
CA TYR A 91 7.13 -32.15 17.59
C TYR A 91 5.68 -32.56 17.87
N GLN A 92 5.45 -33.22 19.01
CA GLN A 92 4.11 -33.63 19.44
C GLN A 92 3.20 -32.42 19.71
N ASN A 93 3.77 -31.26 20.04
CA ASN A 93 3.04 -30.01 20.22
C ASN A 93 2.86 -29.28 18.88
N ALA A 94 3.96 -29.09 18.16
CA ALA A 94 3.94 -28.44 16.86
C ALA A 94 5.14 -28.83 16.00
N PHE A 95 4.91 -28.93 14.69
CA PHE A 95 5.98 -28.96 13.70
C PHE A 95 5.52 -28.42 12.35
N VAL A 96 6.44 -27.81 11.62
CA VAL A 96 6.24 -27.29 10.26
C VAL A 96 7.07 -28.05 9.23
N HIS A 97 6.85 -27.77 7.94
CA HIS A 97 7.57 -28.45 6.87
C HIS A 97 8.97 -27.87 6.67
N THR A 98 9.12 -26.55 6.81
CA THR A 98 10.32 -25.83 6.35
C THR A 98 10.61 -24.65 7.24
N PHE A 99 11.88 -24.35 7.42
CA PHE A 99 12.33 -23.08 7.98
C PHE A 99 13.06 -22.27 6.92
N VAL A 100 12.91 -20.95 7.00
CA VAL A 100 13.51 -19.99 6.09
C VAL A 100 14.22 -18.91 6.91
N ASP A 101 15.45 -18.59 6.54
CA ASP A 101 16.15 -17.38 7.00
C ASP A 101 16.74 -16.65 5.77
N ALA A 102 17.62 -15.66 6.00
CA ALA A 102 18.27 -14.93 4.91
C ALA A 102 19.20 -15.79 4.03
N SER A 103 19.75 -16.88 4.55
CA SER A 103 20.77 -17.71 3.88
C SER A 103 20.24 -19.08 3.47
N ASN A 104 19.17 -19.56 4.07
CA ASN A 104 18.74 -20.95 4.02
C ASN A 104 17.25 -21.09 3.75
N ILE A 105 16.91 -22.15 3.01
CA ILE A 105 15.58 -22.76 2.99
C ILE A 105 15.79 -24.24 3.33
N ILE A 106 15.38 -24.66 4.53
CA ILE A 106 15.63 -26.01 5.03
C ILE A 106 14.30 -26.73 5.19
N ASN A 107 14.01 -27.68 4.29
CA ASN A 107 12.84 -28.55 4.38
C ASN A 107 13.15 -29.72 5.32
N VAL A 108 12.42 -29.79 6.43
CA VAL A 108 12.65 -30.73 7.55
C VAL A 108 11.54 -31.78 7.71
N ALA A 109 10.38 -31.57 7.10
CA ALA A 109 9.31 -32.57 6.98
C ALA A 109 8.81 -32.70 5.53
N ASN A 110 8.34 -33.89 5.17
CA ASN A 110 7.93 -34.21 3.80
C ASN A 110 6.60 -33.56 3.46
N THR A 111 6.57 -32.68 2.46
CA THR A 111 5.38 -31.92 2.03
C THR A 111 4.27 -32.75 1.39
N LYS A 112 4.46 -34.07 1.21
CA LYS A 112 3.38 -35.00 0.82
C LYS A 112 2.41 -35.29 1.97
N TYR A 113 2.84 -35.05 3.21
CA TYR A 113 2.06 -35.30 4.42
C TYR A 113 1.82 -33.99 5.17
N LEU A 114 0.76 -33.91 5.94
CA LEU A 114 0.48 -32.72 6.75
C LEU A 114 1.49 -32.52 7.88
N CYS A 115 1.56 -31.28 8.38
CA CYS A 115 2.27 -30.92 9.59
C CYS A 115 1.30 -30.35 10.65
N TRP A 116 1.81 -30.02 11.84
CA TRP A 116 1.03 -29.51 12.96
C TRP A 116 1.47 -28.09 13.37
N GLY A 117 1.14 -27.07 12.59
CA GLY A 117 1.62 -25.70 12.86
C GLY A 117 0.56 -24.59 12.78
N ALA A 118 -0.64 -24.86 12.27
CA ALA A 118 -1.65 -23.82 12.01
C ALA A 118 -3.06 -24.20 12.52
N GLY A 119 -3.14 -25.09 13.51
CA GLY A 119 -4.41 -25.64 14.00
C GLY A 119 -5.02 -26.70 13.08
N PRO A 120 -6.00 -27.49 13.58
CA PRO A 120 -6.46 -28.72 12.91
C PRO A 120 -7.04 -28.49 11.52
N VAL A 121 -7.72 -27.37 11.30
CA VAL A 121 -8.37 -27.06 10.01
C VAL A 121 -7.33 -26.76 8.92
N ALA A 122 -6.29 -25.97 9.21
CA ALA A 122 -5.26 -25.63 8.24
C ALA A 122 -4.22 -26.75 8.07
N ASN A 123 -3.93 -27.52 9.13
CA ASN A 123 -3.03 -28.67 9.07
C ASN A 123 -3.46 -29.67 7.99
N GLN A 124 -4.76 -29.93 7.86
CA GLN A 124 -5.28 -30.84 6.84
C GLN A 124 -5.17 -30.32 5.39
N ARG A 125 -4.70 -29.09 5.19
CA ARG A 125 -4.83 -28.36 3.91
C ARG A 125 -3.52 -27.80 3.37
N TYR A 126 -2.61 -27.34 4.22
CA TYR A 126 -1.52 -26.48 3.75
C TYR A 126 -0.14 -27.00 4.12
N VAL A 127 0.81 -26.79 3.20
CA VAL A 127 2.23 -26.77 3.53
C VAL A 127 2.49 -25.53 4.39
N GLN A 128 3.39 -25.62 5.35
CA GLN A 128 3.63 -24.56 6.34
C GLN A 128 5.13 -24.35 6.48
N PHE A 129 5.58 -23.11 6.49
CA PHE A 129 6.97 -22.76 6.77
C PHE A 129 7.07 -21.62 7.76
N GLU A 130 8.17 -21.63 8.51
CA GLU A 130 8.52 -20.63 9.51
C GLU A 130 9.62 -19.70 8.99
N GLN A 131 9.44 -18.40 9.22
CA GLN A 131 10.48 -17.38 9.10
C GLN A 131 11.19 -17.21 10.44
N VAL A 132 12.52 -17.22 10.44
CA VAL A 132 13.33 -16.98 11.63
C VAL A 132 13.61 -15.48 11.74
N GLU A 133 13.34 -14.84 12.88
CA GLU A 133 13.55 -13.39 13.01
C GLU A 133 14.99 -12.96 12.65
N VAL A 134 15.18 -12.33 11.49
CA VAL A 134 16.46 -11.72 11.11
C VAL A 134 16.60 -10.25 11.53
N HIS A 135 17.84 -9.77 11.67
CA HIS A 135 18.15 -8.49 12.33
C HIS A 135 18.85 -7.43 11.46
N SER A 136 18.75 -7.54 10.14
CA SER A 136 19.26 -6.50 9.25
C SER A 136 18.35 -6.26 8.05
N LYS A 137 18.48 -5.07 7.46
CA LYS A 137 17.74 -4.68 6.24
C LYS A 137 17.91 -5.68 5.10
N ALA A 138 19.16 -6.07 4.83
CA ALA A 138 19.50 -6.99 3.76
C ALA A 138 19.01 -8.40 4.07
N ALA A 139 19.17 -8.86 5.33
CA ALA A 139 18.70 -10.17 5.75
C ALA A 139 17.17 -10.28 5.64
N PHE A 140 16.43 -9.25 6.10
CA PHE A 140 14.97 -9.24 6.03
C PHE A 140 14.44 -9.28 4.59
N ALA A 141 15.02 -8.50 3.69
CA ALA A 141 14.67 -8.56 2.27
C ALA A 141 15.01 -9.92 1.64
N LYS A 142 16.17 -10.49 1.97
CA LYS A 142 16.60 -11.78 1.45
C LYS A 142 15.73 -12.92 1.96
N GLU A 143 15.35 -12.90 3.23
CA GLU A 143 14.42 -13.87 3.81
C GLU A 143 13.04 -13.81 3.14
N LEU A 144 12.47 -12.61 2.94
CA LEU A 144 11.20 -12.44 2.21
C LEU A 144 11.29 -13.00 0.78
N ASN A 145 12.42 -12.79 0.09
CA ASN A 145 12.69 -13.38 -1.21
C ASN A 145 12.73 -14.92 -1.16
N ASN A 146 13.42 -15.49 -0.17
CA ASN A 146 13.53 -16.93 0.03
C ASN A 146 12.17 -17.56 0.33
N GLY A 147 11.37 -16.95 1.22
CA GLY A 147 10.03 -17.41 1.55
C GLY A 147 9.07 -17.33 0.35
N ALA A 148 9.14 -16.25 -0.43
CA ALA A 148 8.32 -16.11 -1.63
C ALA A 148 8.70 -17.11 -2.73
N TYR A 149 10.00 -17.36 -2.91
CA TYR A 149 10.50 -18.40 -3.81
C TYR A 149 10.03 -19.79 -3.38
N TYR A 150 10.18 -20.14 -2.10
CA TYR A 150 9.72 -21.44 -1.58
C TYR A 150 8.21 -21.62 -1.75
N THR A 151 7.42 -20.58 -1.48
CA THR A 151 5.98 -20.58 -1.71
C THR A 151 5.67 -20.87 -3.19
N ALA A 152 6.31 -20.15 -4.11
CA ALA A 152 6.15 -20.36 -5.55
C ALA A 152 6.55 -21.77 -5.99
N TYR A 153 7.66 -22.31 -5.47
CA TYR A 153 8.13 -23.66 -5.71
C TYR A 153 7.10 -24.71 -5.29
N ILE A 154 6.54 -24.60 -4.07
CA ILE A 154 5.51 -25.54 -3.58
C ILE A 154 4.24 -25.45 -4.42
N LEU A 155 3.79 -24.24 -4.76
CA LEU A 155 2.62 -24.07 -5.63
C LEU A 155 2.83 -24.75 -6.98
N LYS A 156 4.00 -24.60 -7.60
CA LYS A 156 4.35 -25.30 -8.85
C LYS A 156 4.38 -26.81 -8.67
N GLN A 157 5.05 -27.30 -7.62
CA GLN A 157 5.18 -28.73 -7.33
C GLN A 157 3.82 -29.44 -7.24
N TYR A 158 2.78 -28.74 -6.75
CA TYR A 158 1.43 -29.30 -6.59
C TYR A 158 0.40 -28.80 -7.62
N GLY A 159 0.84 -28.10 -8.68
CA GLY A 159 -0.05 -27.62 -9.75
C GLY A 159 -1.04 -26.54 -9.31
N LEU A 160 -0.67 -25.71 -8.34
CA LEU A 160 -1.48 -24.63 -7.76
C LEU A 160 -1.01 -23.27 -8.28
N THR A 161 -1.93 -22.31 -8.38
CA THR A 161 -1.63 -20.92 -8.72
C THR A 161 -1.58 -20.04 -7.48
N PRO A 162 -0.71 -19.01 -7.40
CA PRO A 162 -0.71 -18.08 -6.27
C PRO A 162 -2.03 -17.30 -6.19
N LYS A 163 -2.71 -17.40 -5.05
CA LYS A 163 -3.97 -16.69 -4.81
C LYS A 163 -4.14 -16.44 -3.32
N ARG A 164 -4.19 -15.15 -2.98
CA ARG A 164 -4.42 -14.66 -1.62
C ARG A 164 -5.66 -15.34 -1.01
N TYR A 165 -5.58 -15.68 0.27
CA TYR A 165 -6.68 -16.26 1.07
C TYR A 165 -7.16 -17.66 0.64
N THR A 166 -6.53 -18.29 -0.34
CA THR A 166 -6.94 -19.61 -0.84
C THR A 166 -5.76 -20.56 -0.92
N THR A 167 -4.75 -20.23 -1.72
CA THR A 167 -3.53 -21.04 -1.88
C THR A 167 -2.33 -20.42 -1.16
N VAL A 168 -2.41 -19.15 -0.73
CA VAL A 168 -1.39 -18.47 0.07
C VAL A 168 -2.03 -17.67 1.19
N LEU A 169 -1.70 -18.03 2.43
CA LEU A 169 -2.26 -17.47 3.66
C LEU A 169 -1.13 -17.16 4.67
N SER A 170 -1.34 -16.19 5.55
CA SER A 170 -0.61 -16.13 6.83
C SER A 170 -1.34 -16.96 7.88
N HIS A 171 -0.68 -17.24 8.99
CA HIS A 171 -1.34 -17.81 10.16
C HIS A 171 -2.50 -16.92 10.65
N HIS A 172 -2.34 -15.59 10.59
CA HIS A 172 -3.42 -14.66 10.91
C HIS A 172 -4.67 -14.83 10.02
N ASP A 173 -4.50 -15.10 8.73
CA ASP A 173 -5.65 -15.39 7.85
C ASP A 173 -6.33 -16.69 8.23
N VAL A 174 -5.55 -17.71 8.65
CA VAL A 174 -6.10 -18.97 9.12
C VAL A 174 -6.98 -18.70 10.34
N SER A 175 -6.48 -17.97 11.34
CA SER A 175 -7.26 -17.58 12.53
C SER A 175 -8.58 -16.91 12.15
N ASN A 176 -8.53 -15.92 11.26
CA ASN A 176 -9.72 -15.12 10.91
C ASN A 176 -10.71 -15.80 9.97
N ARG A 177 -10.26 -16.76 9.16
CA ARG A 177 -11.08 -17.32 8.05
C ARG A 177 -11.40 -18.80 8.19
N LEU A 178 -10.54 -19.55 8.88
CA LEU A 178 -10.69 -20.99 9.06
C LEU A 178 -10.93 -21.36 10.53
N GLY A 179 -10.39 -20.59 11.47
CA GLY A 179 -10.44 -20.88 12.90
C GLY A 179 -9.54 -22.06 13.29
N GLY A 180 -9.66 -22.51 14.55
CA GLY A 180 -8.84 -23.58 15.11
C GLY A 180 -7.44 -23.16 15.59
N THR A 181 -7.14 -21.86 15.50
CA THR A 181 -5.95 -21.18 16.02
C THR A 181 -6.31 -19.69 16.21
N ASN A 182 -5.53 -18.96 17.01
CA ASN A 182 -5.73 -17.55 17.31
C ASN A 182 -4.47 -16.70 17.07
N HIS A 183 -3.47 -17.28 16.40
CA HIS A 183 -2.21 -16.62 16.12
C HIS A 183 -2.35 -15.52 15.05
N SER A 184 -1.39 -14.59 15.03
CA SER A 184 -1.42 -13.40 14.16
C SER A 184 -0.14 -13.18 13.35
N ASP A 185 0.80 -14.13 13.38
CA ASP A 185 2.01 -14.10 12.56
C ASP A 185 1.69 -14.19 11.05
N PRO A 186 2.54 -13.60 10.18
CA PRO A 186 3.77 -12.86 10.48
C PRO A 186 3.58 -11.33 10.62
N ASP A 187 2.35 -10.85 10.85
CA ASP A 187 1.98 -9.43 10.72
C ASP A 187 2.85 -8.49 11.57
N GLY A 188 3.07 -8.85 12.84
CA GLY A 188 3.86 -8.06 13.77
C GLY A 188 5.33 -7.96 13.34
N TYR A 189 5.94 -9.10 13.03
CA TYR A 189 7.33 -9.21 12.58
C TYR A 189 7.56 -8.40 11.29
N TRP A 190 6.75 -8.61 10.27
CA TRP A 190 6.86 -7.90 9.00
C TRP A 190 6.63 -6.40 9.16
N SER A 191 5.62 -6.00 9.94
CA SER A 191 5.34 -4.58 10.20
C SER A 191 6.52 -3.90 10.91
N LYS A 192 7.09 -4.54 11.95
CA LYS A 192 8.25 -4.05 12.69
C LYS A 192 9.47 -3.89 11.79
N ASN A 193 9.85 -4.94 11.05
CA ASN A 193 11.07 -4.93 10.24
C ASN A 193 10.94 -4.07 8.97
N ALA A 194 9.78 -4.07 8.32
CA ALA A 194 9.51 -3.17 7.20
C ALA A 194 9.61 -1.70 7.63
N ARG A 195 9.11 -1.37 8.83
CA ARG A 195 9.21 -0.02 9.39
C ARG A 195 10.67 0.32 9.72
N ASN A 196 11.34 -0.55 10.46
CA ASN A 196 12.69 -0.28 10.97
C ASN A 196 13.73 -0.18 9.85
N TYR A 197 13.67 -1.07 8.86
CA TYR A 197 14.73 -1.19 7.84
C TYR A 197 14.41 -0.47 6.53
N PHE A 198 13.13 -0.33 6.21
CA PHE A 198 12.68 0.22 4.92
C PHE A 198 11.78 1.44 5.09
N GLY A 199 11.38 1.80 6.31
CA GLY A 199 10.47 2.91 6.56
C GLY A 199 9.11 2.73 5.86
N THR A 200 8.69 1.49 5.64
CA THR A 200 7.47 1.10 4.92
C THR A 200 6.67 0.07 5.73
N THR A 201 5.59 -0.44 5.16
CA THR A 201 4.87 -1.61 5.66
C THR A 201 5.12 -2.80 4.74
N TYR A 202 4.98 -4.00 5.27
CA TYR A 202 4.97 -5.23 4.50
C TYR A 202 3.88 -6.13 5.06
N ASN A 203 3.07 -6.71 4.17
CA ASN A 203 1.96 -7.58 4.53
C ASN A 203 1.79 -8.68 3.47
N MET A 204 0.84 -9.58 3.67
CA MET A 204 0.59 -10.70 2.77
C MET A 204 0.22 -10.29 1.34
N SER A 205 -0.31 -9.08 1.11
CA SER A 205 -0.53 -8.56 -0.25
C SER A 205 0.78 -8.17 -0.93
N ASN A 206 1.78 -7.69 -0.19
CA ASN A 206 3.12 -7.47 -0.75
C ASN A 206 3.86 -8.78 -0.96
N PHE A 207 3.69 -9.73 -0.04
CA PHE A 207 4.26 -11.06 -0.18
C PHE A 207 3.68 -11.80 -1.40
N ILE A 208 2.36 -11.75 -1.64
CA ILE A 208 1.77 -12.41 -2.82
C ILE A 208 2.28 -11.82 -4.14
N ASP A 209 2.55 -10.51 -4.21
CA ASP A 209 3.18 -9.89 -5.38
C ASP A 209 4.59 -10.45 -5.63
N LEU A 210 5.36 -10.66 -4.55
CA LEU A 210 6.68 -11.27 -4.63
C LEU A 210 6.60 -12.75 -5.03
N VAL A 211 5.62 -13.49 -4.49
CA VAL A 211 5.33 -14.89 -4.87
C VAL A 211 4.95 -14.97 -6.36
N ASN A 212 4.08 -14.08 -6.85
CA ASN A 212 3.71 -14.02 -8.27
C ASN A 212 4.94 -13.80 -9.16
N THR A 213 5.83 -12.91 -8.75
CA THR A 213 7.10 -12.66 -9.45
C THR A 213 7.96 -13.92 -9.50
N GLN A 214 8.14 -14.62 -8.38
CA GLN A 214 8.92 -15.86 -8.33
C GLN A 214 8.26 -17.01 -9.11
N TYR A 215 6.94 -17.12 -9.03
CA TYR A 215 6.16 -18.14 -9.74
C TYR A 215 6.25 -17.97 -11.28
N ALA A 216 6.25 -16.73 -11.76
CA ALA A 216 6.49 -16.43 -13.17
C ALA A 216 7.91 -16.83 -13.61
N LYS A 217 8.94 -16.51 -12.80
CA LYS A 217 10.34 -16.89 -13.09
C LYS A 217 10.55 -18.40 -13.16
N LEU A 218 9.92 -19.16 -12.26
CA LEU A 218 9.93 -20.63 -12.30
C LEU A 218 9.19 -21.23 -13.51
N SER A 219 8.38 -20.44 -14.22
CA SER A 219 7.69 -20.88 -15.44
C SER A 219 8.59 -20.78 -16.68
N GLY A 220 9.74 -20.07 -16.60
CA GLY A 220 10.71 -19.91 -17.68
C GLY A 220 11.90 -20.88 -17.65
N ASN A 221 12.09 -21.61 -16.55
CA ASN A 221 13.14 -22.61 -16.40
C ASN A 221 12.57 -23.89 -15.77
N SER A 222 12.65 -25.01 -16.48
CA SER A 222 12.32 -26.33 -15.96
C SER A 222 13.09 -26.60 -14.67
N VAL A 223 12.36 -26.87 -13.58
CA VAL A 223 12.91 -27.12 -12.25
C VAL A 223 13.65 -28.45 -12.26
N ALA A 224 14.98 -28.40 -12.34
CA ALA A 224 15.83 -29.57 -12.10
C ALA A 224 15.96 -29.77 -10.59
N ASP A 225 15.30 -30.82 -10.08
CA ASP A 225 15.53 -31.39 -8.75
C ASP A 225 16.95 -31.97 -8.73
N SER A 226 17.86 -31.33 -8.02
CA SER A 226 19.18 -31.92 -7.73
C SER A 226 19.21 -32.35 -6.27
N SER A 227 19.02 -33.65 -6.11
CA SER A 227 19.18 -34.44 -4.89
C SER A 227 20.66 -34.63 -4.51
N ASN A 228 20.94 -34.58 -3.19
CA ASN A 228 22.11 -35.15 -2.49
C ASN A 228 23.50 -34.53 -2.79
N ALA A 229 24.50 -34.46 -1.90
CA ALA A 229 24.72 -34.96 -0.54
C ALA A 229 25.87 -34.17 0.16
N ASN A 230 25.76 -34.04 1.49
CA ASN A 230 26.77 -34.16 2.56
C ASN A 230 28.22 -33.59 2.47
N SER A 231 28.66 -33.12 3.66
CA SER A 231 30.04 -33.00 4.19
C SER A 231 30.93 -31.87 3.69
N SER A 232 31.82 -31.23 4.46
CA SER A 232 32.11 -31.00 5.89
C SER A 232 33.48 -30.26 5.92
N SER A 233 33.83 -29.67 7.07
CA SER A 233 35.20 -29.22 7.49
C SER A 233 35.61 -27.79 7.04
N SER A 234 35.69 -26.80 7.96
CA SER A 234 36.83 -26.40 8.84
C SER A 234 38.01 -25.86 8.03
N SER A 235 38.71 -24.76 8.31
CA SER A 235 39.15 -24.02 9.50
C SER A 235 39.69 -22.66 8.96
N SER A 236 39.94 -21.58 9.70
CA SER A 236 40.97 -21.43 10.74
C SER A 236 40.95 -20.00 11.32
N ALA A 237 41.36 -19.90 12.57
CA ALA A 237 41.43 -18.71 13.41
C ALA A 237 42.68 -17.83 13.17
N ALA A 238 42.58 -16.55 13.55
CA ALA A 238 43.55 -15.75 14.33
C ALA A 238 42.91 -14.36 14.58
N THR A 239 42.55 -13.90 15.79
CA THR A 239 43.38 -13.43 16.94
C THR A 239 44.21 -12.18 16.51
N ASN A 240 44.20 -10.99 17.13
CA ASN A 240 43.67 -10.48 18.39
C ASN A 240 43.76 -8.91 18.43
N SER A 241 43.20 -8.33 19.49
CA SER A 241 43.63 -7.11 20.22
C SER A 241 43.20 -5.69 19.80
N SER A 242 42.13 -5.24 20.49
CA SER A 242 42.00 -4.04 21.35
C SER A 242 42.96 -2.83 21.22
N SER A 243 42.39 -1.61 21.15
CA SER A 243 42.33 -0.65 22.29
C SER A 243 41.72 0.73 21.94
N SER A 244 40.70 1.12 22.71
CA SER A 244 40.34 2.44 23.27
C SER A 244 40.54 3.78 22.52
N SER A 245 39.40 4.47 22.35
CA SER A 245 39.09 5.92 22.56
C SER A 245 40.13 7.01 22.26
N SER A 246 39.76 8.00 21.44
CA SER A 246 39.29 9.32 21.92
C SER A 246 38.93 10.29 20.78
N THR A 247 37.94 11.12 21.09
CA THR A 247 37.35 12.30 20.46
C THR A 247 38.31 13.26 19.73
N THR A 248 37.88 13.87 18.62
CA THR A 248 37.93 15.35 18.40
C THR A 248 37.24 15.79 17.10
N THR A 249 36.28 16.71 17.27
CA THR A 249 35.92 17.93 16.50
C THR A 249 35.94 18.03 14.96
N ALA A 250 34.85 18.62 14.46
CA ALA A 250 34.57 19.07 13.09
C ALA A 250 35.42 20.28 12.60
N PRO A 251 35.32 20.61 11.29
CA PRO A 251 34.63 21.84 10.84
C PRO A 251 33.64 21.58 9.66
N SER A 252 32.42 22.14 9.68
CA SER A 252 31.93 23.41 9.05
C SER A 252 32.12 23.50 7.52
N SER A 253 31.25 24.07 6.69
CA SER A 253 29.80 24.27 6.58
C SER A 253 29.58 24.86 5.16
N THR A 254 28.42 24.66 4.55
CA THR A 254 27.96 25.59 3.50
C THR A 254 26.45 25.75 3.59
N GLN A 255 26.02 26.98 3.86
CA GLN A 255 24.63 27.42 4.05
C GLN A 255 23.81 27.39 2.75
N HIS A 256 22.52 27.09 2.88
CA HIS A 256 21.48 27.53 1.94
C HIS A 256 20.31 28.17 2.75
N THR A 257 19.89 29.34 2.28
CA THR A 257 19.03 30.36 2.92
C THR A 257 17.56 29.92 3.08
N ALA A 258 16.95 30.17 4.25
CA ALA A 258 15.57 29.79 4.56
C ALA A 258 14.55 30.91 4.23
N THR A 259 13.60 30.63 3.34
CA THR A 259 12.40 31.47 3.10
C THR A 259 11.23 30.97 3.96
N THR A 260 10.57 31.87 4.70
CA THR A 260 9.43 31.53 5.57
C THR A 260 8.18 31.22 4.74
N THR A 261 7.73 29.96 4.75
CA THR A 261 6.51 29.53 4.06
C THR A 261 5.26 29.85 4.89
N SER A 262 4.31 30.62 4.35
CA SER A 262 3.00 30.89 4.99
C SER A 262 1.88 30.07 4.35
N VAL A 263 0.97 29.53 5.18
CA VAL A 263 -0.19 28.76 4.70
C VAL A 263 -1.45 29.25 5.41
N ARG A 264 -2.46 29.65 4.64
CA ARG A 264 -3.81 29.94 5.17
C ARG A 264 -4.67 28.68 5.12
N TYR A 265 -5.25 28.30 6.25
CA TYR A 265 -6.09 27.10 6.36
C TYR A 265 -7.58 27.47 6.42
N ASN A 266 -8.38 26.73 5.66
CA ASN A 266 -9.84 26.72 5.72
C ASN A 266 -10.27 25.28 6.02
N HIS A 267 -11.09 25.10 7.06
CA HIS A 267 -11.58 23.77 7.46
C HIS A 267 -12.99 23.52 6.93
N GLY A 268 -13.27 22.28 6.51
CA GLY A 268 -14.59 21.83 6.10
C GLY A 268 -15.39 21.23 7.26
N GLY A 269 -16.58 20.72 6.95
CA GLY A 269 -17.50 20.07 7.89
C GLY A 269 -17.22 18.58 8.13
N ASN A 270 -16.10 18.04 7.64
CA ASN A 270 -15.70 16.61 7.67
C ASN A 270 -16.54 15.67 6.80
N ASN A 271 -17.54 16.19 6.08
CA ASN A 271 -18.45 15.40 5.25
C ASN A 271 -18.11 15.47 3.76
N GLU A 272 -17.15 16.31 3.39
CA GLU A 272 -16.79 16.52 2.01
C GLU A 272 -16.01 15.35 1.44
N THR A 273 -16.31 15.00 0.20
CA THR A 273 -15.61 13.95 -0.54
C THR A 273 -15.07 14.46 -1.87
N ALA A 274 -13.93 13.90 -2.27
CA ALA A 274 -13.37 14.05 -3.61
C ALA A 274 -12.86 12.70 -4.09
N THR A 275 -12.61 12.57 -5.39
CA THR A 275 -11.98 11.36 -5.95
C THR A 275 -10.53 11.67 -6.32
N LEU A 276 -9.64 10.72 -6.08
CA LEU A 276 -8.26 10.83 -6.55
C LEU A 276 -8.21 10.70 -8.07
N THR A 277 -7.49 11.58 -8.75
CA THR A 277 -7.37 11.59 -10.21
C THR A 277 -6.60 10.38 -10.73
N SER A 278 -6.73 10.03 -12.01
CA SER A 278 -5.96 8.93 -12.62
C SER A 278 -4.44 9.13 -12.56
N ASN A 279 -4.00 10.38 -12.53
CA ASN A 279 -2.60 10.82 -12.44
C ASN A 279 -2.22 11.35 -11.06
N TYR A 280 -2.95 10.97 -10.01
CA TYR A 280 -2.75 11.45 -8.64
C TYR A 280 -1.30 11.26 -8.14
N THR A 281 -0.58 10.27 -8.67
CA THR A 281 0.82 9.95 -8.39
C THR A 281 1.83 10.94 -8.96
N ASN A 282 1.44 11.82 -9.90
CA ASN A 282 2.30 12.92 -10.39
C ASN A 282 2.66 13.92 -9.28
N TRP A 283 1.87 13.94 -8.21
CA TRP A 283 2.17 14.69 -7.00
C TRP A 283 2.26 13.73 -5.83
N THR A 284 2.77 14.21 -4.70
CA THR A 284 3.02 13.37 -3.53
C THR A 284 2.12 13.77 -2.36
N VAL A 285 1.83 12.79 -1.51
CA VAL A 285 1.28 12.96 -0.18
C VAL A 285 2.32 13.33 0.86
N TYR A 286 1.94 14.18 1.80
CA TYR A 286 2.74 14.65 2.91
C TYR A 286 1.95 14.54 4.23
N ASN A 287 2.63 14.59 5.36
CA ASN A 287 1.98 14.69 6.68
C ASN A 287 1.46 16.11 6.97
N HIS A 288 2.05 17.12 6.33
CA HIS A 288 1.68 18.54 6.35
C HIS A 288 1.86 19.16 4.96
N VAL A 289 1.35 20.37 4.74
CA VAL A 289 1.54 21.06 3.46
C VAL A 289 3.02 21.14 3.10
N LYS A 290 3.41 20.67 1.91
CA LYS A 290 4.81 20.59 1.48
C LYS A 290 5.57 21.88 1.76
N GLY A 291 6.71 21.78 2.45
CA GLY A 291 7.62 22.88 2.76
C GLY A 291 7.21 23.76 3.94
N THR A 292 6.24 23.35 4.77
CA THR A 292 6.06 23.92 6.11
C THR A 292 6.96 23.20 7.13
N LYS A 293 7.17 23.79 8.31
CA LYS A 293 7.89 23.14 9.42
C LYS A 293 7.26 21.78 9.75
N GLY A 294 8.09 20.75 9.89
CA GLY A 294 7.64 19.37 10.18
C GLY A 294 6.98 18.64 9.00
N ALA A 295 6.86 19.28 7.83
CA ALA A 295 6.35 18.61 6.63
C ALA A 295 7.41 17.66 6.07
N HIS A 296 7.08 16.38 6.05
CA HIS A 296 7.83 15.35 5.38
C HIS A 296 6.96 14.63 4.35
N LYS A 297 7.65 14.13 3.32
CA LYS A 297 7.06 13.36 2.24
C LYS A 297 6.58 12.01 2.80
N ILE A 298 5.29 11.73 2.69
CA ILE A 298 4.74 10.40 2.96
C ILE A 298 4.83 9.54 1.70
N GLY A 299 4.44 10.10 0.54
CA GLY A 299 4.37 9.33 -0.70
C GLY A 299 3.10 8.48 -0.80
N TRP A 300 2.62 8.25 -2.02
CA TRP A 300 1.46 7.39 -2.25
C TRP A 300 1.74 5.93 -1.91
N GLY A 301 2.98 5.48 -2.12
CA GLY A 301 3.40 4.10 -1.82
C GLY A 301 3.24 3.68 -0.35
N ARG A 302 3.20 4.64 0.59
CA ARG A 302 2.94 4.36 2.02
C ARG A 302 1.46 4.27 2.38
N LEU A 303 0.55 4.52 1.43
CA LEU A 303 -0.89 4.62 1.65
C LEU A 303 -1.71 3.54 0.93
N SER A 304 -1.09 2.62 0.19
CA SER A 304 -1.62 1.46 -0.58
C SER A 304 -1.55 1.54 -2.13
N SER A 305 -1.87 0.42 -2.80
CA SER A 305 -1.33 -0.05 -4.09
C SER A 305 -1.98 0.51 -5.37
N ASP A 306 -3.22 1.01 -5.35
CA ASP A 306 -3.74 1.96 -6.35
C ASP A 306 -4.91 2.72 -5.71
N HIS A 307 -4.91 4.04 -5.83
CA HIS A 307 -5.99 4.90 -5.35
C HIS A 307 -6.67 5.69 -6.47
N ARG A 308 -6.39 5.40 -7.75
CA ARG A 308 -7.08 6.05 -8.87
C ARG A 308 -8.59 5.89 -8.72
N GLY A 309 -9.31 7.00 -8.83
CA GLY A 309 -10.75 7.04 -8.68
C GLY A 309 -11.25 6.80 -7.25
N THR A 310 -10.38 6.55 -6.28
CA THR A 310 -10.78 6.30 -4.88
C THR A 310 -11.39 7.57 -4.29
N ARG A 311 -12.56 7.38 -3.70
CA ARG A 311 -13.23 8.43 -2.92
C ARG A 311 -12.49 8.62 -1.60
N VAL A 312 -12.08 9.85 -1.34
CA VAL A 312 -11.47 10.28 -0.09
C VAL A 312 -12.33 11.33 0.59
N PHE A 313 -12.25 11.40 1.91
CA PHE A 313 -12.86 12.44 2.71
C PHE A 313 -11.90 13.61 2.86
N VAL A 314 -12.39 14.84 2.72
CA VAL A 314 -11.60 16.06 2.77
C VAL A 314 -12.09 16.92 3.92
N ASP A 315 -11.20 17.31 4.82
CA ASP A 315 -11.57 18.13 6.00
C ASP A 315 -10.84 19.46 6.10
N SER A 316 -9.82 19.69 5.26
CA SER A 316 -9.09 20.94 5.27
C SER A 316 -8.54 21.30 3.91
N ARG A 317 -8.50 22.60 3.63
CA ARG A 317 -7.85 23.24 2.49
C ARG A 317 -6.78 24.19 3.00
N GLY A 318 -5.59 24.13 2.41
CA GLY A 318 -4.47 25.02 2.70
C GLY A 318 -4.06 25.79 1.45
N LYS A 319 -3.96 27.12 1.53
CA LYS A 319 -3.42 27.97 0.46
C LYS A 319 -2.01 28.42 0.84
N LYS A 320 -1.00 27.81 0.23
CA LYS A 320 0.42 28.10 0.49
C LYS A 320 0.89 29.28 -0.35
N ASN A 321 1.38 30.33 0.33
CA ASN A 321 1.87 31.59 -0.23
C ASN A 321 0.91 32.22 -1.26
N GLY A 322 -0.41 32.01 -1.13
CA GLY A 322 -1.40 32.47 -2.12
C GLY A 322 -1.35 31.76 -3.49
N LYS A 323 -0.39 30.85 -3.73
CA LYS A 323 -0.15 30.22 -5.04
C LYS A 323 -0.74 28.81 -5.11
N THR A 324 -0.21 27.88 -4.32
CA THR A 324 -0.60 26.45 -4.40
C THR A 324 -1.72 26.12 -3.42
N THR A 325 -2.64 25.24 -3.84
CA THR A 325 -3.71 24.74 -2.99
C THR A 325 -3.44 23.29 -2.63
N TRP A 326 -3.62 22.97 -1.35
CA TRP A 326 -3.43 21.66 -0.77
C TRP A 326 -4.69 21.26 -0.01
N TYR A 327 -4.96 19.96 0.06
CA TYR A 327 -6.10 19.42 0.79
C TYR A 327 -5.65 18.35 1.76
N ARG A 328 -6.29 18.30 2.92
CA ARG A 328 -6.12 17.22 3.89
C ARG A 328 -7.17 16.16 3.62
N ILE A 329 -6.71 14.95 3.33
CA ILE A 329 -7.52 13.80 2.94
C ILE A 329 -7.46 12.71 4.00
N ARG A 330 -8.49 11.88 3.99
CA ARG A 330 -8.67 10.67 4.79
C ARG A 330 -9.31 9.59 3.91
N PHE A 331 -8.86 8.35 4.01
CA PHE A 331 -9.41 7.25 3.21
C PHE A 331 -10.73 6.69 3.74
N SER A 332 -11.12 7.06 4.96
CA SER A 332 -12.46 6.80 5.49
C SER A 332 -12.94 7.96 6.35
N LYS A 333 -14.26 8.06 6.54
CA LYS A 333 -14.93 9.18 7.25
C LYS A 333 -14.41 9.38 8.68
N ASN A 334 -13.96 8.32 9.33
CA ASN A 334 -13.49 8.37 10.72
C ASN A 334 -12.01 7.98 10.84
N ALA A 335 -11.26 7.93 9.73
CA ALA A 335 -9.84 7.64 9.79
C ALA A 335 -9.10 8.67 10.64
N LYS A 336 -8.33 8.16 11.62
CA LYS A 336 -7.45 8.98 12.45
C LYS A 336 -6.26 9.52 11.65
N ALA A 337 -5.81 8.76 10.66
CA ALA A 337 -4.72 9.15 9.79
C ALA A 337 -5.19 10.22 8.78
N LYS A 338 -4.42 11.31 8.68
CA LYS A 338 -4.71 12.47 7.85
C LYS A 338 -3.51 12.82 7.00
N TYR A 339 -3.75 13.23 5.77
CA TYR A 339 -2.72 13.34 4.76
C TYR A 339 -2.89 14.59 3.92
N TRP A 340 -1.82 15.30 3.60
CA TRP A 340 -1.86 16.49 2.76
C TRP A 340 -1.44 16.19 1.33
N VAL A 341 -2.29 16.57 0.37
CA VAL A 341 -2.07 16.35 -1.06
C VAL A 341 -2.26 17.63 -1.84
N TYR A 342 -1.57 17.78 -2.96
CA TYR A 342 -1.73 18.93 -3.83
C TYR A 342 -3.09 18.90 -4.54
N SER A 343 -3.67 20.06 -4.85
CA SER A 343 -5.03 20.15 -5.40
C SER A 343 -5.24 19.35 -6.68
N LYS A 344 -4.21 19.20 -7.53
CA LYS A 344 -4.31 18.45 -8.80
C LYS A 344 -4.46 16.94 -8.64
N VAL A 345 -4.27 16.43 -7.43
CA VAL A 345 -4.50 15.03 -7.06
C VAL A 345 -6.00 14.75 -6.93
N LEU A 346 -6.81 15.77 -6.65
CA LEU A 346 -8.23 15.60 -6.35
C LEU A 346 -9.09 16.13 -7.47
N HIS A 347 -10.10 15.34 -7.81
CA HIS A 347 -11.25 15.76 -8.58
C HIS A 347 -12.42 15.97 -7.62
N PHE A 348 -12.87 17.21 -7.48
CA PHE A 348 -14.11 17.54 -6.79
C PHE A 348 -15.27 17.54 -7.80
N PRO A 349 -16.49 17.20 -7.37
CA PRO A 349 -17.70 17.49 -8.14
C PRO A 349 -17.70 18.93 -8.67
N GLY A 350 -17.93 19.08 -9.97
CA GLY A 350 -18.06 20.39 -10.60
C GLY A 350 -19.29 21.11 -10.06
N VAL A 351 -19.17 22.43 -9.84
CA VAL A 351 -20.32 23.28 -9.54
C VAL A 351 -20.31 24.43 -10.52
N THR A 352 -21.35 24.51 -11.34
CA THR A 352 -21.56 25.64 -12.25
C THR A 352 -22.35 26.70 -11.52
N TYR A 353 -21.79 27.90 -11.42
CA TYR A 353 -22.42 29.04 -10.76
C TYR A 353 -23.01 29.99 -11.79
N SER A 354 -24.20 30.49 -11.51
CA SER A 354 -24.91 31.49 -12.31
C SER A 354 -25.58 32.51 -11.39
N ASP A 355 -25.88 33.68 -11.93
CA ASP A 355 -26.79 34.61 -11.28
C ASP A 355 -28.20 34.01 -11.22
N ALA A 356 -28.90 34.31 -10.13
CA ALA A 356 -30.27 33.93 -9.93
C ALA A 356 -30.94 34.93 -8.99
N SER A 357 -32.25 35.06 -9.13
CA SER A 357 -33.10 35.92 -8.31
C SER A 357 -34.31 35.13 -7.84
N GLY A 358 -35.05 35.68 -6.88
CA GLY A 358 -36.20 35.05 -6.24
C GLY A 358 -36.14 35.17 -4.71
N SER A 359 -37.25 34.91 -4.04
CA SER A 359 -37.34 34.99 -2.57
C SER A 359 -38.22 33.86 -2.02
N PRO A 360 -37.81 32.58 -2.15
CA PRO A 360 -38.52 31.48 -1.52
C PRO A 360 -38.46 31.59 0.00
N LYS A 361 -39.27 30.77 0.69
CA LYS A 361 -39.26 30.67 2.15
C LYS A 361 -38.36 29.54 2.61
N VAL A 362 -37.73 29.68 3.77
CA VAL A 362 -36.96 28.59 4.41
C VAL A 362 -37.91 27.47 4.84
N LYS A 363 -37.60 26.21 4.51
CA LYS A 363 -38.41 25.04 4.90
C LYS A 363 -38.06 24.58 6.32
N THR A 364 -38.73 25.15 7.31
CA THR A 364 -38.46 24.89 8.75
C THR A 364 -39.03 23.57 9.27
N ALA A 365 -39.94 22.93 8.54
CA ALA A 365 -40.51 21.62 8.91
C ALA A 365 -39.48 20.47 8.98
N THR A 366 -38.32 20.65 8.34
CA THR A 366 -37.19 19.72 8.39
C THR A 366 -35.97 20.43 8.94
N ASN A 367 -35.11 19.75 9.70
CA ASN A 367 -33.87 20.32 10.23
C ASN A 367 -32.70 20.17 9.23
N THR A 368 -32.77 20.88 8.10
CA THR A 368 -31.79 20.74 7.01
C THR A 368 -30.62 21.72 7.20
N PRO A 369 -29.36 21.28 7.05
CA PRO A 369 -28.20 22.16 7.19
C PRO A 369 -28.10 23.21 6.09
N LEU A 370 -27.66 24.41 6.47
CA LEU A 370 -27.29 25.52 5.60
C LEU A 370 -25.78 25.77 5.68
N TYR A 371 -25.17 26.03 4.54
CA TYR A 371 -23.71 25.99 4.41
C TYR A 371 -23.11 27.34 4.02
N ASN A 372 -21.84 27.57 4.35
CA ASN A 372 -21.11 28.75 3.84
C ASN A 372 -20.66 28.62 2.36
N HIS A 373 -20.63 27.40 1.83
CA HIS A 373 -20.34 27.05 0.44
C HIS A 373 -21.17 25.85 0.01
N VAL A 374 -21.33 25.62 -1.29
CA VAL A 374 -21.97 24.39 -1.80
C VAL A 374 -21.18 23.16 -1.31
N LEU A 375 -21.89 22.21 -0.70
CA LEU A 375 -21.33 20.96 -0.19
C LEU A 375 -20.63 20.17 -1.32
N ASN A 376 -19.48 19.56 -1.01
CA ASN A 376 -18.59 18.88 -1.97
C ASN A 376 -17.97 19.78 -3.06
N SER A 377 -17.97 21.11 -2.88
CA SER A 377 -17.19 22.00 -3.76
C SER A 377 -15.72 22.10 -3.34
N LYS A 378 -14.86 22.56 -4.25
CA LYS A 378 -13.41 22.80 -4.01
C LYS A 378 -13.11 23.79 -2.87
N TYR A 379 -14.10 24.56 -2.42
CA TYR A 379 -13.96 25.55 -1.36
C TYR A 379 -14.07 24.95 0.05
N LEU A 380 -14.60 23.73 0.17
CA LEU A 380 -15.07 23.10 1.40
C LEU A 380 -16.19 23.91 2.07
N SER A 381 -17.07 23.24 2.79
CA SER A 381 -18.29 23.81 3.35
C SER A 381 -18.44 23.46 4.81
N LYS A 382 -18.80 24.43 5.64
CA LYS A 382 -19.25 24.23 7.00
C LYS A 382 -20.75 24.43 7.06
N THR A 383 -21.44 23.61 7.84
CA THR A 383 -22.76 23.95 8.33
C THR A 383 -22.62 25.17 9.24
N ILE A 384 -23.34 26.24 8.92
CA ILE A 384 -23.29 27.51 9.67
C ILE A 384 -24.66 27.93 10.22
N ALA A 385 -25.72 27.21 9.84
CA ALA A 385 -27.06 27.27 10.39
C ALA A 385 -27.84 26.02 9.96
N HIS A 386 -29.04 25.85 10.48
CA HIS A 386 -30.04 24.92 9.98
C HIS A 386 -31.33 25.67 9.68
N THR A 387 -32.19 25.06 8.86
CA THR A 387 -33.49 25.65 8.52
C THR A 387 -34.37 25.88 9.75
N GLN A 388 -34.25 25.08 10.82
CA GLN A 388 -34.99 25.26 12.08
C GLN A 388 -34.47 26.41 12.96
N ASP A 389 -33.32 27.00 12.63
CA ASP A 389 -32.79 28.17 13.34
C ASP A 389 -33.57 29.46 12.98
N PHE A 390 -34.48 29.38 12.01
CA PHE A 390 -35.29 30.50 11.51
C PHE A 390 -36.77 30.27 11.78
N ALA A 391 -37.53 31.36 11.96
CA ALA A 391 -38.97 31.30 12.09
C ALA A 391 -39.64 30.72 10.83
N ALA A 392 -40.75 30.01 11.00
CA ALA A 392 -41.52 29.48 9.87
C ALA A 392 -41.92 30.60 8.90
N GLY A 393 -41.73 30.37 7.60
CA GLY A 393 -42.05 31.33 6.56
C GLY A 393 -41.01 32.44 6.34
N THR A 394 -39.86 32.40 7.02
CA THR A 394 -38.74 33.34 6.80
C THR A 394 -38.37 33.43 5.31
N PRO A 395 -38.42 34.62 4.68
CA PRO A 395 -37.98 34.81 3.30
C PRO A 395 -36.47 34.66 3.14
N ALA A 396 -36.04 34.12 2.01
CA ALA A 396 -34.64 33.82 1.71
C ALA A 396 -34.29 34.34 0.31
N ALA A 397 -33.87 35.60 0.22
CA ALA A 397 -33.58 36.25 -1.05
C ALA A 397 -32.39 35.59 -1.77
N ILE A 398 -32.56 35.21 -3.03
CA ILE A 398 -31.54 34.52 -3.82
C ILE A 398 -30.72 35.54 -4.59
N ASN A 399 -29.41 35.32 -4.66
CA ASN A 399 -28.54 36.10 -5.55
C ASN A 399 -27.58 35.24 -6.41
N LYS A 400 -27.46 33.94 -6.13
CA LYS A 400 -26.67 33.01 -6.96
C LYS A 400 -27.33 31.64 -6.97
N ARG A 401 -27.13 30.92 -8.07
CA ARG A 401 -27.46 29.51 -8.23
C ARG A 401 -26.19 28.71 -8.47
N GLY A 402 -26.14 27.50 -7.93
CA GLY A 402 -25.09 26.51 -8.14
C GLY A 402 -25.71 25.18 -8.56
N VAL A 403 -25.22 24.56 -9.62
CA VAL A 403 -25.67 23.22 -10.05
C VAL A 403 -24.50 22.26 -9.96
N LYS A 404 -24.68 21.17 -9.21
CA LYS A 404 -23.66 20.11 -9.08
C LYS A 404 -23.69 19.21 -10.32
N SER A 405 -22.52 19.03 -10.94
CA SER A 405 -22.38 18.21 -12.14
C SER A 405 -22.56 16.71 -11.88
N THR A 406 -22.41 16.25 -10.64
CA THR A 406 -22.46 14.83 -10.29
C THR A 406 -23.87 14.28 -10.15
N ASP A 407 -24.81 15.09 -9.65
CA ASP A 407 -26.17 14.66 -9.28
C ASP A 407 -27.26 15.61 -9.81
N GLY A 408 -26.88 16.67 -10.53
CA GLY A 408 -27.81 17.69 -11.02
C GLY A 408 -28.44 18.55 -9.92
N THR A 409 -28.04 18.38 -8.65
CA THR A 409 -28.70 19.08 -7.55
C THR A 409 -28.49 20.59 -7.66
N THR A 410 -29.59 21.32 -7.51
CA THR A 410 -29.58 22.78 -7.53
C THR A 410 -29.45 23.31 -6.10
N TRP A 411 -28.55 24.27 -5.95
CA TRP A 411 -28.28 25.00 -4.72
C TRP A 411 -28.47 26.48 -4.97
N TYR A 412 -28.94 27.21 -3.96
CA TYR A 412 -29.11 28.65 -4.03
C TYR A 412 -28.31 29.31 -2.92
N ARG A 413 -27.62 30.40 -3.26
CA ARG A 413 -27.08 31.31 -2.26
C ARG A 413 -28.20 32.26 -1.86
N VAL A 414 -28.73 32.03 -0.67
CA VAL A 414 -29.78 32.84 -0.06
C VAL A 414 -29.18 33.87 0.89
N VAL A 415 -29.86 35.00 1.03
CA VAL A 415 -29.57 36.07 1.96
C VAL A 415 -30.72 36.11 2.97
N ILE A 416 -30.41 35.85 4.23
CA ILE A 416 -31.35 35.91 5.35
C ILE A 416 -30.69 36.80 6.41
N ASN A 417 -31.36 37.87 6.84
CA ASN A 417 -30.84 38.82 7.83
C ASN A 417 -29.41 39.31 7.50
N ASN A 418 -29.19 39.73 6.25
CA ASN A 418 -27.92 40.18 5.69
C ASN A 418 -26.75 39.15 5.75
N LYS A 419 -27.03 37.89 6.08
CA LYS A 419 -26.06 36.80 6.04
C LYS A 419 -26.35 35.88 4.87
N THR A 420 -25.28 35.36 4.26
CA THR A 420 -25.39 34.48 3.10
C THR A 420 -25.25 33.01 3.49
N TYR A 421 -26.09 32.17 2.88
CA TYR A 421 -26.10 30.73 3.08
C TYR A 421 -26.26 30.04 1.73
N TRP A 422 -25.62 28.89 1.56
CA TRP A 422 -25.91 27.95 0.49
C TRP A 422 -26.92 26.92 0.99
N ALA A 423 -28.09 26.91 0.37
CA ALA A 423 -29.21 26.02 0.65
C ALA A 423 -29.44 25.08 -0.53
N LEU A 424 -29.76 23.81 -0.24
CA LEU A 424 -30.24 22.88 -1.27
C LEU A 424 -31.64 23.32 -1.69
N ALA A 425 -31.98 23.26 -2.98
CA ALA A 425 -33.28 23.76 -3.45
C ALA A 425 -34.49 23.13 -2.73
N SER A 426 -34.37 21.87 -2.30
CA SER A 426 -35.40 21.15 -1.52
C SER A 426 -35.56 21.61 -0.07
N SER A 427 -34.62 22.40 0.45
CA SER A 427 -34.71 23.03 1.77
C SER A 427 -35.41 24.40 1.73
N LEU A 428 -35.94 24.77 0.57
CA LEU A 428 -36.69 25.99 0.33
C LEU A 428 -38.09 25.63 -0.15
N THR A 429 -39.08 26.44 0.24
CA THR A 429 -40.45 26.35 -0.24
C THR A 429 -40.67 27.48 -1.24
N TRP A 430 -41.03 27.10 -2.46
CA TRP A 430 -41.35 28.02 -3.54
C TRP A 430 -42.86 28.31 -3.48
N ASN A 431 -43.21 29.58 -3.67
CA ASN A 431 -44.60 29.99 -3.76
C ASN A 431 -45.16 29.67 -5.15
#